data_AF-A0A842JKY6-F1
#
_entry.id   AF-A0A842JKY6-F1
#
_cell.length_a   1.000
_cell.length_b   1.000
_cell.length_c   1.000
_cell.angle_alpha   90.00
_cell.angle_beta   90.00
_cell.angle_gamma   90.00
#
_symmetry.space_group_name_H-M   'P 1'
#
loop_
_entity.id
_entity.type
_entity.pdbx_description
1 polymer ?
#
loop_
_entity_poly.entity_id
_entity_poly.type
_entity_poly.pdbx_seq_one_letter_code
_entity_poly.pdbx_strand_id
1 'polypeptide(L)'
;MDAKKNLIVDAVALAVYAVVANPALTGIAAHEWAGLGLVLVFLVHAAAHADWVAETTRSALRCPSWSRTGNLALDACIVVAFMVCVVSGILVSGAVLPALGYYAQGYYFWDPLHAVSAKVLLALLLVHVVVHARWFMRFAMRGKDAEHADELE
;
A
#
# COMPACT_ATOMS: atom_id res chain seq x y z
N MET A 1 -17.21 -7.03 4.58
CA MET A 1 -16.69 -7.33 3.23
C MET A 1 -15.95 -8.66 3.32
N ASP A 2 -16.18 -9.58 2.38
CA ASP A 2 -15.53 -10.89 2.41
C ASP A 2 -14.01 -10.76 2.34
N ALA A 3 -13.29 -11.48 3.20
CA ALA A 3 -11.83 -11.46 3.26
C ALA A 3 -11.17 -11.80 1.91
N LYS A 4 -11.85 -12.63 1.10
CA LYS A 4 -11.45 -12.95 -0.29
C LYS A 4 -11.51 -11.74 -1.21
N LYS A 5 -12.51 -10.88 -1.05
CA LYS A 5 -12.68 -9.65 -1.86
C LYS A 5 -11.58 -8.64 -1.53
N ASN A 6 -11.26 -8.48 -0.24
CA ASN A 6 -10.17 -7.59 0.20
C ASN A 6 -8.82 -8.05 -0.36
N LEU A 7 -8.54 -9.36 -0.35
CA LEU A 7 -7.29 -9.88 -0.92
C LEU A 7 -7.15 -9.59 -2.41
N ILE A 8 -8.23 -9.79 -3.18
CA ILE A 8 -8.20 -9.50 -4.61
C ILE A 8 -7.93 -8.01 -4.83
N VAL A 9 -8.56 -7.15 -4.02
CA VAL A 9 -8.29 -5.70 -4.05
C VAL A 9 -6.82 -5.41 -3.72
N ASP A 10 -6.25 -6.02 -2.70
CA ASP A 10 -4.85 -5.80 -2.30
C ASP A 10 -3.86 -6.30 -3.37
N ALA A 11 -4.11 -7.47 -3.95
CA ALA A 11 -3.28 -8.04 -5.01
C ALA A 11 -3.36 -7.21 -6.30
N VAL A 12 -4.56 -6.78 -6.68
CA VAL A 12 -4.76 -5.89 -7.83
C VAL A 12 -4.12 -4.53 -7.56
N ALA A 13 -4.30 -3.96 -6.38
CA ALA A 13 -3.68 -2.69 -5.99
C ALA A 13 -2.15 -2.77 -6.03
N LEU A 14 -1.57 -3.87 -5.56
CA LEU A 14 -0.13 -4.10 -5.62
C LEU A 14 0.37 -4.26 -7.07
N ALA A 15 -0.37 -4.99 -7.91
CA ALA A 15 -0.02 -5.17 -9.32
C ALA A 15 -0.07 -3.83 -10.07
N VAL A 16 -1.14 -3.05 -9.87
CA VAL A 16 -1.28 -1.70 -10.43
C VAL A 16 -0.15 -0.80 -9.93
N TYR A 17 0.14 -0.81 -8.63
CA TYR A 17 1.26 -0.09 -8.05
C TYR A 17 2.59 -0.48 -8.70
N ALA A 18 2.86 -1.76 -8.93
CA ALA A 18 4.10 -2.23 -9.54
C ALA A 18 4.28 -1.75 -10.99
N VAL A 19 3.19 -1.71 -11.76
CA VAL A 19 3.20 -1.14 -13.12
C VAL A 19 3.44 0.37 -13.08
N VAL A 20 2.69 1.08 -12.24
CA VAL A 20 2.81 2.54 -12.10
C VAL A 20 4.20 2.93 -11.58
N ALA A 21 4.76 2.19 -10.63
CA ALA A 21 6.08 2.44 -10.04
C ALA A 21 7.24 2.22 -11.02
N ASN A 22 6.98 1.80 -12.26
CA ASN A 22 7.99 1.69 -13.31
C ASN A 22 7.80 2.77 -14.40
N PRO A 23 8.37 3.99 -14.21
CA PRO A 23 8.28 5.07 -15.19
C PRO A 23 8.92 4.74 -16.55
N ALA A 24 9.80 3.73 -16.63
CA ALA A 24 10.35 3.28 -17.91
C ALA A 24 9.30 2.53 -18.77
N LEU A 25 8.27 1.94 -18.13
CA LEU A 25 7.16 1.28 -18.81
C LEU A 25 6.00 2.23 -19.08
N THR A 26 5.70 3.14 -18.15
CA THR A 26 4.53 4.03 -18.23
C THR A 26 4.81 5.37 -18.88
N GLY A 27 6.06 5.83 -18.87
CA GLY A 27 6.42 7.21 -19.18
C GLY A 27 6.16 8.15 -18.02
N ILE A 28 6.95 9.24 -17.94
CA ILE A 28 6.97 10.17 -16.79
C ILE A 28 5.58 10.77 -16.54
N ALA A 29 4.90 11.27 -17.57
CA ALA A 29 3.59 11.89 -17.41
C ALA A 29 2.54 10.92 -16.85
N ALA A 30 2.48 9.69 -17.39
CA ALA A 30 1.51 8.71 -16.91
C ALA A 30 1.84 8.22 -15.49
N HIS A 31 3.13 8.04 -15.16
CA HIS A 31 3.59 7.72 -13.82
C HIS A 31 3.09 8.77 -12.80
N GLU A 32 3.27 10.06 -13.10
CA GLU A 32 2.88 11.13 -12.18
C GLU A 32 1.36 11.25 -12.02
N TRP A 33 0.59 11.21 -13.12
CA TRP A 33 -0.87 11.29 -13.06
C TRP A 33 -1.50 10.06 -12.39
N ALA A 34 -0.98 8.86 -12.67
CA ALA A 34 -1.43 7.65 -12.01
C ALA A 34 -1.05 7.65 -10.52
N GLY A 35 0.15 8.14 -10.19
CA GLY A 35 0.58 8.35 -8.80
C GLY A 35 -0.35 9.29 -8.04
N LEU A 36 -0.74 10.42 -8.64
CA LEU A 36 -1.70 11.35 -8.05
C LEU A 36 -3.09 10.70 -7.84
N GLY A 37 -3.55 9.92 -8.82
CA GLY A 37 -4.79 9.14 -8.70
C GLY A 37 -4.73 8.13 -7.55
N LEU A 38 -3.58 7.44 -7.37
CA LEU A 38 -3.36 6.50 -6.28
C LEU A 38 -3.39 7.19 -4.91
N VAL A 39 -2.86 8.42 -4.81
CA VAL A 39 -2.95 9.24 -3.59
C VAL A 39 -4.41 9.53 -3.25
N LEU A 40 -5.22 9.90 -4.23
CA LEU A 40 -6.64 10.18 -3.99
C LEU A 40 -7.38 8.93 -3.49
N VAL A 41 -7.15 7.77 -4.12
CA VAL A 41 -7.73 6.49 -3.67
C VAL A 41 -7.29 6.16 -2.24
N PHE A 42 -6.00 6.34 -1.92
CA PHE A 42 -5.49 6.12 -0.58
C PHE A 42 -6.16 7.05 0.45
N LEU A 43 -6.33 8.34 0.14
CA LEU A 43 -6.99 9.29 1.04
C LEU A 43 -8.44 8.91 1.30
N VAL A 44 -9.19 8.51 0.26
CA VAL A 44 -10.56 8.01 0.39
C VAL A 44 -10.61 6.75 1.24
N HIS A 45 -9.70 5.80 1.00
CA HIS A 45 -9.59 4.57 1.78
C HIS A 45 -9.27 4.86 3.26
N ALA A 46 -8.28 5.71 3.52
CA ALA A 46 -7.89 6.10 4.87
C ALA A 46 -9.03 6.82 5.61
N ALA A 47 -9.77 7.71 4.94
CA ALA A 47 -10.94 8.38 5.52
C ALA A 47 -12.07 7.39 5.81
N ALA A 48 -12.35 6.46 4.90
CA ALA A 48 -13.39 5.44 5.06
C ALA A 48 -13.08 4.45 6.20
N HIS A 49 -11.81 4.27 6.55
CA HIS A 49 -11.37 3.32 7.56
C HIS A 49 -10.77 3.98 8.82
N ALA A 50 -10.89 5.30 8.98
CA ALA A 50 -10.27 6.04 10.07
C ALA A 50 -10.66 5.53 11.47
N ASP A 51 -11.95 5.24 11.68
CA ASP A 51 -12.45 4.72 12.96
C ASP A 51 -11.91 3.32 13.27
N TRP A 52 -11.83 2.46 12.24
CA TRP A 52 -11.28 1.12 12.37
C TRP A 52 -9.78 1.14 12.66
N VAL A 53 -9.03 2.05 12.01
CA VAL A 53 -7.59 2.24 12.29
C VAL A 53 -7.40 2.70 13.72
N ALA A 54 -8.15 3.71 14.18
CA ALA A 54 -8.05 4.23 15.55
C ALA A 54 -8.32 3.15 16.60
N GLU A 55 -9.36 2.34 16.39
CA GLU A 55 -9.70 1.22 17.30
C GLU A 55 -8.64 0.11 17.26
N THR A 56 -8.14 -0.23 16.07
CA THR A 56 -7.09 -1.24 15.89
C THR A 56 -5.78 -0.83 16.56
N THR A 57 -5.36 0.43 16.39
CA THR A 57 -4.17 0.99 17.06
C THR A 57 -4.35 0.99 18.58
N ARG A 58 -5.50 1.44 19.10
CA ARG A 58 -5.79 1.42 20.54
C ARG A 58 -5.78 0.01 21.12
N SER A 59 -6.40 -0.94 20.42
CA SER A 59 -6.47 -2.35 20.83
C SER A 59 -5.08 -3.00 20.85
N ALA A 60 -4.24 -2.69 19.86
CA ALA A 60 -2.87 -3.19 19.79
C ALA A 60 -1.96 -2.65 20.90
N LEU A 61 -2.14 -1.38 21.30
CA LEU A 61 -1.39 -0.78 22.40
C LEU A 61 -1.84 -1.27 23.79
N ARG A 62 -3.11 -1.65 23.94
CA ARG A 62 -3.67 -2.14 25.22
C ARG A 62 -3.31 -3.59 25.55
N CYS A 63 -3.28 -4.46 24.54
CA CYS A 63 -2.87 -5.86 24.68
C CYS A 63 -1.80 -6.18 23.64
N PRO A 64 -0.54 -5.75 23.87
CA PRO A 64 0.53 -5.96 22.93
C PRO A 64 0.89 -7.45 22.88
N SER A 65 0.67 -8.07 21.73
CA SER A 65 1.31 -9.35 21.38
C SER A 65 2.39 -9.08 20.34
N TRP A 66 3.45 -9.88 20.33
CA TRP A 66 4.57 -9.69 19.41
C TRP A 66 4.12 -9.60 17.94
N SER A 67 3.19 -10.47 17.53
CA SER A 67 2.63 -10.46 16.17
C SER A 67 1.79 -9.21 15.88
N ARG A 68 0.97 -8.76 16.83
CA ARG A 68 0.09 -7.60 16.65
C ARG A 68 0.87 -6.29 16.61
N THR A 69 1.85 -6.14 17.48
CA THR A 69 2.75 -4.98 17.50
C THR A 69 3.63 -4.96 16.25
N GLY A 70 4.13 -6.10 15.79
CA GLY A 70 4.91 -6.21 14.56
C GLY A 70 4.12 -5.79 13.32
N ASN A 71 2.87 -6.25 13.18
CA ASN A 71 2.01 -5.87 12.06
C ASN A 71 1.67 -4.37 12.11
N LEU A 72 1.35 -3.83 13.29
CA LEU A 72 1.10 -2.40 13.44
C LEU A 72 2.33 -1.55 13.06
N ALA A 73 3.53 -1.99 13.46
CA ALA A 73 4.76 -1.30 13.09
C ALA A 73 5.03 -1.37 11.58
N LEU A 74 4.78 -2.51 10.95
CA LEU A 74 4.90 -2.67 9.50
C LEU A 74 3.94 -1.73 8.75
N ASP A 75 2.67 -1.71 9.15
CA ASP A 75 1.65 -0.85 8.54
C ASP A 75 1.98 0.63 8.74
N ALA A 76 2.45 1.02 9.93
CA ALA A 76 2.92 2.38 10.19
C ALA A 76 4.12 2.76 9.31
N CYS A 77 5.10 1.87 9.16
CA CYS A 77 6.24 2.06 8.25
C CYS A 77 5.78 2.22 6.79
N ILE A 78 4.79 1.43 6.35
CA ILE A 78 4.22 1.55 5.00
C ILE A 78 3.58 2.92 4.80
N VAL A 79 2.76 3.39 5.75
CA VAL A 79 2.13 4.70 5.67
C VAL A 79 3.17 5.82 5.64
N VAL A 80 4.21 5.75 6.49
CA VAL A 80 5.29 6.75 6.48
C VAL A 80 6.05 6.73 5.16
N ALA A 81 6.47 5.56 4.67
CA ALA A 81 7.19 5.42 3.40
C ALA A 81 6.34 5.92 2.22
N PHE A 82 5.04 5.63 2.23
CA PHE A 82 4.07 6.12 1.26
C PHE A 82 3.98 7.65 1.28
N MET A 83 3.81 8.27 2.45
CA MET A 83 3.75 9.73 2.54
C MET A 83 5.04 10.41 2.07
N VAL A 84 6.20 9.87 2.43
CA VAL A 84 7.49 10.39 1.95
C VAL A 84 7.58 10.26 0.43
N CYS A 85 7.21 9.12 -0.14
CA CYS A 85 7.20 8.87 -1.58
C CYS A 85 6.27 9.85 -2.33
N VAL A 86 5.08 10.09 -1.80
CA VAL A 86 4.09 11.02 -2.39
C VAL A 86 4.59 12.46 -2.34
N VAL A 87 5.04 12.94 -1.18
CA VAL A 87 5.51 14.33 -1.04
C VAL A 87 6.73 14.58 -1.91
N SER A 88 7.71 13.68 -1.89
CA SER A 88 8.90 13.80 -2.74
C SER A 88 8.58 13.65 -4.23
N GLY A 89 7.62 12.79 -4.60
CA GLY A 89 7.15 12.59 -5.98
C GLY A 89 6.44 13.81 -6.55
N ILE A 90 5.60 14.46 -5.73
CA ILE A 90 5.04 15.77 -6.06
C ILE A 90 6.19 16.75 -6.26
N LEU A 91 7.10 16.91 -5.30
CA LEU A 91 8.15 17.94 -5.37
C LEU A 91 9.23 17.71 -6.45
N VAL A 92 9.30 16.53 -7.06
CA VAL A 92 10.14 16.25 -8.24
C VAL A 92 9.37 16.22 -9.56
N SER A 93 8.03 16.37 -9.52
CA SER A 93 7.14 16.25 -10.68
C SER A 93 7.51 17.22 -11.82
N GLY A 94 7.66 16.66 -13.01
CA GLY A 94 7.91 17.38 -14.26
C GLY A 94 6.70 17.54 -15.16
N ALA A 95 5.58 16.86 -14.88
CA ALA A 95 4.35 16.94 -15.66
C ALA A 95 3.17 17.49 -14.84
N VAL A 96 2.86 16.92 -13.67
CA VAL A 96 1.70 17.30 -12.84
C VAL A 96 1.84 18.71 -12.27
N LEU A 97 2.93 19.04 -11.58
CA LEU A 97 3.11 20.39 -11.01
C LEU A 97 3.13 21.48 -12.09
N PRO A 98 3.90 21.32 -13.19
CA PRO A 98 3.91 22.30 -14.27
C PRO A 98 2.55 22.44 -14.97
N ALA A 99 1.78 21.36 -15.12
CA ALA A 99 0.41 21.42 -15.65
C ALA A 99 -0.54 22.25 -14.78
N LEU A 100 -0.24 22.38 -13.48
CA LEU A 100 -0.96 23.23 -12.53
C LEU A 100 -0.36 24.65 -12.41
N GLY A 101 0.68 24.98 -13.19
CA GLY A 101 1.34 26.27 -13.18
C GLY A 101 2.34 26.47 -12.01
N TYR A 102 2.71 25.39 -11.32
CA TYR A 102 3.63 25.44 -10.18
C TYR A 102 4.97 24.78 -10.49
N TYR A 103 6.00 25.18 -9.75
CA TYR A 103 7.35 24.62 -9.83
C TYR A 103 7.94 24.44 -8.44
N ALA A 104 8.62 23.32 -8.22
CA ALA A 104 9.33 23.02 -6.98
C ALA A 104 10.84 23.13 -7.19
N GLN A 105 11.54 23.65 -6.18
CA GLN A 105 13.00 23.71 -6.13
C GLN A 105 13.55 22.51 -5.36
N GLY A 106 14.84 22.21 -5.54
CA GLY A 106 15.52 21.15 -4.79
C GLY A 106 15.43 19.78 -5.43
N TYR A 107 15.39 19.69 -6.77
CA TYR A 107 15.39 18.42 -7.52
C TYR A 107 16.44 17.43 -6.99
N TYR A 108 17.68 17.87 -6.75
CA TYR A 108 18.77 17.03 -6.24
C TYR A 108 18.55 16.43 -4.85
N PHE A 109 17.58 16.95 -4.09
CA PHE A 109 17.14 16.39 -2.82
C PHE A 109 15.89 15.51 -2.99
N TRP A 110 14.88 16.01 -3.71
CA TRP A 110 13.60 15.32 -3.87
C TRP A 110 13.69 14.07 -4.74
N ASP A 111 14.49 14.09 -5.81
CA ASP A 111 14.66 12.95 -6.72
C ASP A 111 15.25 11.71 -6.04
N PRO A 112 16.41 11.78 -5.35
CA PRO A 112 16.92 10.61 -4.63
C PRO A 112 16.01 10.20 -3.47
N LEU A 113 15.37 11.14 -2.78
CA LEU A 113 14.43 10.83 -1.70
C LEU A 113 13.20 10.06 -2.22
N HIS A 114 12.64 10.49 -3.35
CA HIS A 114 11.54 9.79 -4.03
C HIS A 114 11.98 8.40 -4.48
N ALA A 115 13.13 8.30 -5.14
CA ALA A 115 13.65 7.02 -5.63
C ALA A 115 13.93 6.01 -4.51
N VAL A 116 14.45 6.45 -3.35
CA VAL A 116 14.71 5.59 -2.19
C VAL A 116 13.40 5.21 -1.50
N SER A 117 12.52 6.18 -1.24
CA SER A 117 11.25 5.91 -0.56
C SER A 117 10.33 5.00 -1.38
N ALA A 118 10.30 5.10 -2.71
CA ALA A 118 9.56 4.18 -3.58
C ALA A 118 10.06 2.73 -3.47
N LYS A 119 11.38 2.51 -3.40
CA LYS A 119 11.98 1.18 -3.23
C LYS A 119 11.68 0.61 -1.84
N VAL A 120 11.78 1.44 -0.80
CA VAL A 120 11.43 1.06 0.57
C VAL A 120 9.95 0.70 0.66
N LEU A 121 9.06 1.50 0.08
CA LEU A 121 7.63 1.23 0.03
C LEU A 121 7.34 -0.10 -0.67
N LEU A 122 7.94 -0.34 -1.85
CA LEU A 122 7.79 -1.62 -2.55
C LEU A 122 8.25 -2.80 -1.67
N ALA A 123 9.41 -2.70 -1.02
CA ALA A 123 9.92 -3.75 -0.15
C ALA A 123 8.97 -4.01 1.04
N LEU A 124 8.47 -2.96 1.69
CA LEU A 124 7.53 -3.07 2.81
C LEU A 124 6.20 -3.69 2.39
N LEU A 125 5.66 -3.30 1.21
CA LEU A 125 4.43 -3.90 0.67
C LEU A 125 4.61 -5.39 0.36
N LEU A 126 5.77 -5.79 -0.20
CA LEU A 126 6.08 -7.21 -0.41
C LEU A 126 6.13 -7.98 0.93
N VAL A 127 6.79 -7.42 1.95
CA VAL A 127 6.83 -8.01 3.29
C VAL A 127 5.43 -8.13 3.88
N HIS A 128 4.60 -7.10 3.76
CA HIS A 128 3.21 -7.10 4.23
C HIS A 128 2.42 -8.24 3.59
N VAL A 129 2.49 -8.40 2.26
CA VAL A 129 1.83 -9.52 1.58
C VAL A 129 2.32 -10.87 2.10
N VAL A 130 3.63 -11.07 2.27
CA VAL A 130 4.19 -12.35 2.75
C VAL A 130 3.78 -12.67 4.19
N VAL A 131 3.84 -11.68 5.09
CA VAL A 131 3.44 -11.83 6.50
C VAL A 131 1.97 -12.21 6.60
N HIS A 132 1.11 -11.60 5.79
CA HIS A 132 -0.31 -11.88 5.77
C HIS A 132 -0.67 -13.16 4.97
N ALA A 133 0.18 -13.61 4.03
CA ALA A 133 -0.06 -14.80 3.20
C ALA A 133 -0.10 -16.13 3.98
N ARG A 134 0.63 -16.24 5.10
CA ARG A 134 0.62 -17.47 5.94
C ARG A 134 -0.68 -17.68 6.71
N TRP A 135 -1.45 -16.61 6.94
CA TRP A 135 -2.81 -16.73 7.46
C TRP A 135 -3.78 -17.18 6.35
N PHE A 136 -3.57 -16.70 5.12
CA PHE A 136 -4.34 -17.06 3.93
C PHE A 136 -4.28 -18.54 3.55
N MET A 137 -3.09 -19.15 3.52
CA MET A 137 -2.97 -20.58 3.18
C MET A 137 -3.75 -21.47 4.17
N ARG A 138 -3.74 -21.11 5.46
CA ARG A 138 -4.49 -21.87 6.49
C ARG A 138 -5.99 -21.71 6.35
N PHE A 139 -6.47 -20.56 5.87
CA PHE A 139 -7.90 -20.33 5.64
C PHE A 139 -8.40 -20.98 4.35
N ALA A 140 -7.60 -20.96 3.28
CA ALA A 140 -7.92 -21.58 2.01
C ALA A 140 -7.94 -23.12 2.08
N MET A 141 -7.03 -23.72 2.87
CA MET A 141 -7.05 -25.16 3.11
C MET A 141 -8.29 -25.58 3.92
N ARG A 142 -8.65 -24.82 4.96
CA ARG A 142 -9.89 -25.06 5.73
C ARG A 142 -11.17 -24.97 4.91
N GLY A 143 -11.22 -24.12 3.89
CA GLY A 143 -12.38 -24.02 2.99
C GLY A 143 -12.54 -25.23 2.08
N LYS A 144 -11.42 -25.78 1.58
CA LYS A 144 -11.41 -27.00 0.77
C LYS A 144 -11.81 -28.25 1.56
N ASP A 145 -11.38 -28.33 2.82
CA ASP A 145 -11.71 -29.48 3.69
C ASP A 145 -13.22 -29.52 4.02
N ALA A 146 -13.88 -28.37 4.08
CA ALA A 146 -15.33 -28.27 4.32
C ALA A 146 -16.16 -28.56 3.05
N GLU A 147 -15.71 -28.08 1.89
CA GLU A 147 -16.36 -28.34 0.59
C GLU A 147 -16.27 -29.83 0.21
N HIS A 148 -15.16 -30.49 0.54
CA HIS A 148 -14.99 -31.92 0.29
C HIS A 148 -15.74 -32.83 1.29
N ALA A 149 -16.11 -32.31 2.46
CA ALA A 149 -16.95 -33.04 3.41
C ALA A 149 -18.44 -33.03 3.00
N ASP A 150 -18.91 -31.94 2.39
CA ASP A 150 -20.29 -31.79 1.88
C ASP A 150 -20.54 -32.62 0.59
N GLU A 151 -19.50 -32.90 -0.21
CA GLU A 151 -19.60 -33.77 -1.40
C GLU A 151 -19.65 -35.28 -1.08
N LEU A 152 -19.37 -35.67 0.17
CA LEU A 152 -19.29 -37.06 0.61
C LEU A 152 -20.47 -37.50 1.50
N GLU A 153 -21.39 -36.59 1.84
CA GLU A 153 -22.71 -36.88 2.47
C GLU A 153 -23.84 -36.96 1.43
#